data_AF-A0A2T4CB85-F1
#
_entry.id   AF-A0A2T4CB85-F1
#
_cell.length_a   1.000
_cell.length_b   1.000
_cell.length_c   1.000
_cell.angle_alpha   90.00
_cell.angle_beta   90.00
_cell.angle_gamma   90.00
#
_symmetry.space_group_name_H-M   'P 1'
#
loop_
_entity.id
_entity.type
_entity.pdbx_description
1 polymer ?
#
loop_
_entity_poly.entity_id
_entity_poly.type
_entity_poly.pdbx_seq_one_letter_code
_entity_poly.pdbx_strand_id
1 'polypeptide(L)'
;MAEEQTSAQGSSPSPSTTIRVGTRNSPLALAQADIVVAALQAVLPAHYSFPIHGMTTTGDRDQSTALYNFGGKGLWTTQLEDRLAADELDLIVHSLKDMPTTL
;
A
#
# COMPACT_ATOMS: atom_id res chain seq x y z
N MET A 1 -6.36 45.34 -33.98
CA MET A 1 -4.92 45.00 -33.99
C MET A 1 -4.32 45.54 -32.70
N ALA A 2 -4.26 44.68 -31.69
CA ALA A 2 -3.50 44.80 -30.43
C ALA A 2 -4.06 43.71 -29.51
N GLU A 3 -3.35 42.59 -29.48
CA GLU A 3 -3.60 41.42 -28.64
C GLU A 3 -3.21 41.73 -27.19
N GLU A 4 -4.01 41.30 -26.23
CA GLU A 4 -3.53 41.02 -24.89
C GLU A 4 -4.18 39.72 -24.39
N GLN A 5 -3.66 38.61 -24.89
CA GLN A 5 -3.91 37.30 -24.29
C GLN A 5 -2.95 37.16 -23.10
N THR A 6 -3.44 37.50 -21.90
CA THR A 6 -2.76 37.14 -20.67
C THR A 6 -2.75 35.61 -20.54
N SER A 7 -1.55 35.06 -20.66
CA SER A 7 -1.26 33.64 -20.58
C SER A 7 -1.29 33.26 -19.10
N ALA A 8 -2.35 32.62 -18.65
CA ALA A 8 -2.35 31.94 -17.35
C ALA A 8 -1.41 30.73 -17.45
N GLN A 9 -0.16 30.93 -17.05
CA GLN A 9 0.84 29.88 -16.95
C GLN A 9 0.34 28.81 -15.97
N GLY A 10 0.33 27.56 -16.46
CA GLY A 10 -0.07 26.39 -15.69
C GLY A 10 0.79 26.23 -14.45
N SER A 11 0.14 26.03 -13.32
CA SER A 11 0.77 25.55 -12.10
C SER A 11 1.37 24.17 -12.38
N SER A 12 2.68 24.10 -12.59
CA SER A 12 3.42 22.84 -12.59
C SER A 12 3.24 22.21 -11.19
N PRO A 13 2.66 20.99 -11.08
CA PRO A 13 2.59 20.33 -9.79
C PRO A 13 4.02 20.06 -9.35
N SER A 14 4.38 20.50 -8.14
CA SER A 14 5.57 20.05 -7.42
C SER A 14 5.67 18.52 -7.52
N PRO A 15 6.88 17.92 -7.61
CA PRO A 15 6.99 16.47 -7.73
C PRO A 15 6.30 15.80 -6.54
N SER A 16 5.11 15.23 -6.79
CA SER A 16 4.35 14.52 -5.79
C SER A 16 5.08 13.23 -5.50
N THR A 17 5.63 13.10 -4.29
CA THR A 17 6.35 11.89 -3.88
C THR A 17 5.32 10.83 -3.55
N THR A 18 5.26 9.77 -4.35
CA THR A 18 4.29 8.68 -4.18
C THR A 18 4.91 7.55 -3.39
N ILE A 19 4.25 7.11 -2.32
CA ILE A 19 4.63 5.97 -1.48
C ILE A 19 3.53 4.92 -1.62
N ARG A 20 3.81 3.82 -2.33
CA ARG A 20 2.88 2.74 -2.64
C ARG A 20 2.73 1.84 -1.42
N VAL A 21 1.52 1.83 -0.84
CA VAL A 21 1.21 1.08 0.39
C VAL A 21 0.51 -0.22 0.02
N GLY A 22 1.15 -1.36 0.28
CA GLY A 22 0.55 -2.68 0.12
C GLY A 22 -0.23 -3.12 1.34
N THR A 23 -1.38 -3.77 1.13
CA THR A 23 -2.14 -4.42 2.20
C THR A 23 -2.93 -5.60 1.63
N ARG A 24 -3.50 -6.43 2.50
CA ARG A 24 -4.47 -7.46 2.07
C ARG A 24 -5.78 -6.82 1.65
N ASN A 25 -6.49 -7.44 0.71
CA ASN A 25 -7.79 -6.97 0.24
C ASN A 25 -8.96 -7.28 1.19
N SER A 26 -8.69 -7.63 2.45
CA SER A 26 -9.75 -7.85 3.43
C SER A 26 -10.24 -6.51 3.98
N PRO A 27 -11.53 -6.36 4.34
CA PRO A 27 -12.06 -5.10 4.86
C PRO A 27 -11.30 -4.57 6.08
N LEU A 28 -10.85 -5.47 6.96
CA LEU A 28 -10.06 -5.11 8.13
C LEU A 28 -8.66 -4.63 7.75
N ALA A 29 -8.00 -5.28 6.78
CA ALA A 29 -6.66 -4.91 6.35
C ALA A 29 -6.63 -3.58 5.58
N LEU A 30 -7.69 -3.28 4.82
CA LEU A 30 -7.89 -1.97 4.21
C LEU A 30 -8.08 -0.89 5.28
N ALA A 31 -8.95 -1.12 6.27
CA ALA A 31 -9.14 -0.19 7.37
C ALA A 31 -7.85 0.05 8.18
N GLN A 32 -7.03 -0.99 8.38
CA GLN A 32 -5.71 -0.85 9.01
C GLN A 32 -4.77 0.01 8.16
N ALA A 33 -4.76 -0.18 6.84
CA ALA A 33 -3.96 0.63 5.93
C ALA A 33 -4.42 2.10 5.93
N ASP A 34 -5.73 2.36 5.93
CA ASP A 34 -6.29 3.71 6.02
C ASP A 34 -5.85 4.43 7.30
N ILE A 35 -5.84 3.75 8.45
CA ILE A 35 -5.37 4.33 9.73
C ILE A 35 -3.90 4.74 9.62
N VAL A 36 -3.06 3.88 9.03
CA VAL A 36 -1.63 4.16 8.85
C VAL A 36 -1.42 5.32 7.90
N VAL A 37 -2.12 5.33 6.76
CA VAL A 37 -2.04 6.42 5.77
C VAL A 37 -2.52 7.75 6.36
N ALA A 38 -3.62 7.77 7.11
CA ALA A 38 -4.11 8.97 7.77
C ALA A 38 -3.08 9.52 8.78
N ALA A 39 -2.41 8.65 9.54
CA ALA A 39 -1.34 9.06 10.45
C ALA A 39 -0.12 9.61 9.71
N LEU A 40 0.26 9.00 8.58
CA LEU A 40 1.36 9.47 7.73
C LEU A 40 1.05 10.84 7.11
N GLN A 41 -0.15 11.02 6.57
CA GLN A 41 -0.62 12.28 5.99
C GLN A 41 -0.69 13.42 7.01
N ALA A 42 -0.92 13.11 8.30
CA ALA A 42 -0.95 14.12 9.35
C ALA A 42 0.45 14.67 9.70
N VAL A 43 1.52 13.89 9.46
CA VAL A 43 2.89 14.25 9.82
C VAL A 43 3.71 14.69 8.60
N LEU A 44 3.41 14.15 7.41
CA LEU A 44 4.16 14.41 6.19
C LEU A 44 3.58 15.58 5.39
N PRO A 45 4.42 16.30 4.62
CA PRO A 45 3.97 17.38 3.75
C PRO A 45 2.89 16.96 2.74
N ALA A 46 2.05 17.90 2.31
CA ALA A 46 0.93 17.64 1.41
C ALA A 46 1.30 17.15 -0.01
N HIS A 47 2.59 17.20 -0.39
CA HIS A 47 3.05 16.67 -1.68
C HIS A 47 3.31 15.16 -1.65
N TYR A 48 3.17 14.49 -0.50
CA TYR A 48 3.22 13.04 -0.41
C TYR A 48 1.86 12.41 -0.72
N SER A 49 1.86 11.38 -1.55
CA SER A 49 0.67 10.58 -1.89
C SER A 49 0.86 9.14 -1.46
N PHE A 50 -0.19 8.51 -0.93
CA PHE A 50 -0.16 7.16 -0.38
C PHE A 50 -1.24 6.28 -1.03
N PRO A 51 -1.07 5.86 -2.29
CA PRO A 51 -2.00 4.91 -2.91
C PRO A 51 -1.95 3.56 -2.18
N ILE A 52 -3.12 3.06 -1.80
CA ILE A 52 -3.28 1.74 -1.16
C ILE A 52 -3.54 0.69 -2.23
N HIS A 53 -2.67 -0.32 -2.28
CA HIS A 53 -2.74 -1.48 -3.16
C HIS A 53 -3.19 -2.70 -2.37
N GLY A 54 -4.49 -2.99 -2.44
CA GLY A 54 -5.08 -4.20 -1.86
C GLY A 54 -4.76 -5.43 -2.71
N MET A 55 -4.25 -6.48 -2.06
CA MET A 55 -3.92 -7.75 -2.71
C MET A 55 -4.62 -8.93 -2.07
N THR A 56 -5.09 -9.86 -2.91
CA THR A 56 -5.65 -11.14 -2.46
C THR A 56 -4.52 -12.17 -2.42
N THR A 57 -4.20 -12.66 -1.23
CA THR A 57 -3.17 -13.68 -1.03
C THR A 57 -3.71 -15.09 -1.27
N THR A 58 -2.82 -16.09 -1.30
CA THR A 58 -3.22 -17.50 -1.48
C THR A 58 -4.08 -17.98 -0.31
N GLY A 59 -3.75 -17.57 0.92
CA GLY A 59 -4.56 -17.85 2.09
C GLY A 59 -5.89 -17.08 2.15
N ASP A 60 -6.11 -16.09 1.28
CA ASP A 60 -7.45 -15.47 1.10
C ASP A 60 -8.32 -16.29 0.14
N ARG A 61 -7.71 -16.97 -0.85
CA ARG A 61 -8.43 -17.74 -1.87
C ARG A 61 -8.85 -19.12 -1.39
N ASP A 62 -8.05 -19.75 -0.55
CA ASP A 62 -8.34 -21.08 -0.01
C ASP A 62 -8.64 -20.99 1.49
N GLN A 63 -9.94 -20.92 1.79
CA GLN A 63 -10.50 -20.92 3.15
C GLN A 63 -10.99 -22.30 3.59
N SER A 64 -10.93 -23.31 2.71
CA SER A 64 -11.45 -24.66 2.97
C SER A 64 -10.37 -25.58 3.54
N THR A 65 -9.11 -25.35 3.16
CA THR A 65 -7.97 -26.08 3.72
C THR A 65 -7.68 -25.58 5.14
N ALA A 66 -7.62 -26.50 6.10
CA ALA A 66 -7.28 -26.15 7.47
C ALA A 66 -5.85 -25.58 7.56
N LEU A 67 -5.64 -24.55 8.38
CA LEU A 67 -4.36 -23.83 8.51
C LEU A 67 -3.13 -24.75 8.67
N TYR A 68 -3.27 -25.85 9.43
CA TYR A 68 -2.18 -26.80 9.68
C TYR A 68 -1.77 -27.62 8.44
N ASN A 69 -2.65 -27.71 7.43
CA ASN A 69 -2.39 -28.40 6.18
C ASN A 69 -1.70 -27.52 5.13
N PHE A 70 -1.63 -26.20 5.34
CA PHE A 70 -0.99 -25.28 4.39
C PHE A 70 0.54 -25.37 4.37
N GLY A 71 1.16 -26.09 5.31
CA GLY A 71 2.56 -26.54 5.20
C GLY A 71 3.62 -25.45 5.01
N GLY A 72 3.33 -24.18 5.32
CA GLY A 72 4.24 -23.07 5.06
C GLY A 72 4.04 -21.88 6.00
N LYS A 73 5.15 -21.30 6.47
CA LYS A 73 5.17 -20.01 7.17
C LYS A 73 4.95 -18.90 6.13
N GLY A 74 4.28 -17.80 6.50
CA GLY A 74 4.14 -16.63 5.63
C GLY A 74 3.00 -16.66 4.60
N LEU A 75 1.98 -17.50 4.79
CA LEU A 75 0.84 -17.67 3.86
C LEU A 75 0.16 -16.35 3.42
N TRP A 76 0.24 -15.32 4.26
CA TRP A 76 -0.34 -13.99 4.02
C TRP A 76 0.69 -12.86 3.88
N THR A 77 1.99 -13.12 4.03
CA THR A 77 3.05 -12.09 3.99
C THR A 77 3.94 -12.21 2.76
N THR A 78 4.30 -13.42 2.33
CA THR A 78 5.30 -13.66 1.28
C THR A 78 5.00 -12.92 -0.02
N GLN A 79 3.74 -12.91 -0.48
CA GLN A 79 3.37 -12.22 -1.73
C GLN A 79 3.50 -10.70 -1.68
N LEU A 80 3.32 -10.11 -0.50
CA LEU A 80 3.50 -8.68 -0.30
C LEU A 80 5.00 -8.38 -0.15
N GLU A 81 5.72 -9.19 0.61
CA GLU A 81 7.18 -9.11 0.78
C GLU A 81 7.94 -9.22 -0.55
N ASP A 82 7.56 -10.16 -1.43
CA ASP A 82 8.13 -10.32 -2.77
C ASP A 82 8.01 -9.04 -3.61
N ARG A 83 6.89 -8.32 -3.46
CA ARG A 83 6.63 -7.07 -4.17
C ARG A 83 7.35 -5.88 -3.56
N LEU A 84 7.51 -5.86 -2.24
CA LEU A 84 8.38 -4.88 -1.58
C LEU A 84 9.84 -5.08 -2.01
N ALA A 85 10.29 -6.33 -2.11
CA ALA A 85 11.64 -6.66 -2.59
C ALA A 85 11.84 -6.34 -4.09
N ALA A 86 10.77 -6.35 -4.89
CA ALA A 86 10.78 -5.98 -6.30
C ALA A 86 10.61 -4.47 -6.56
N ASP A 87 10.64 -3.64 -5.52
CA ASP A 87 10.35 -2.20 -5.59
C ASP A 87 8.98 -1.89 -6.25
N GLU A 88 8.00 -2.81 -6.18
CA GLU A 88 6.63 -2.57 -6.61
C GLU A 88 5.81 -1.85 -5.53
N LEU A 89 6.17 -2.06 -4.26
CA LEU A 89 5.59 -1.43 -3.08
C LEU A 89 6.69 -0.72 -2.30
N ASP A 90 6.35 0.35 -1.59
CA ASP A 90 7.30 1.10 -0.76
C ASP A 90 7.05 0.86 0.74
N LEU A 91 5.81 0.47 1.09
CA LEU A 91 5.37 0.18 2.44
C LEU A 91 4.38 -0.98 2.42
N ILE A 92 4.38 -1.83 3.45
CA ILE A 92 3.33 -2.83 3.65
C ILE A 92 2.72 -2.66 5.04
N VAL A 93 1.40 -2.78 5.14
CA VAL A 93 0.68 -2.81 6.42
C VAL A 93 0.18 -4.23 6.69
N HIS A 94 0.59 -4.77 7.85
CA HIS A 94 0.16 -6.07 8.34
C HIS A 94 -0.37 -6.00 9.78
N SER A 95 -1.25 -6.94 10.10
CA SER A 95 -1.53 -7.26 11.50
C SER A 95 -0.32 -8.00 12.08
N LEU A 96 0.19 -7.53 13.21
CA LEU A 96 1.40 -8.09 13.84
C LEU A 96 1.31 -9.60 14.11
N LYS A 97 0.11 -10.10 14.42
CA LYS A 97 -0.14 -11.54 14.65
C LYS A 97 0.20 -12.42 13.44
N ASP A 98 0.19 -11.85 12.23
CA ASP A 98 0.36 -12.57 10.96
C ASP A 98 1.82 -12.48 10.46
N MET A 99 2.69 -11.72 11.14
CA MET A 99 4.10 -11.60 10.78
C MET A 99 4.90 -12.85 11.20
N PRO A 100 5.79 -13.38 10.33
CA PRO A 100 6.69 -14.45 10.73
C PRO A 100 7.69 -13.94 11.77
N THR A 101 8.17 -14.83 12.64
CA THR A 101 9.18 -14.51 13.66
C THR A 101 10.60 -14.41 13.10
N THR A 102 10.78 -14.77 11.83
CA THR A 102 12.03 -14.64 11.08
C THR A 102 11.67 -14.04 9.74
N LEU A 103 12.32 -12.92 9.41
CA LEU A 103 12.19 -12.19 8.15
C LEU A 103 13.35 -12.57 7.23
#